data_AF-A0A7V9PP94-F1
#
_entry.id   AF-A0A7V9PP94-F1
#
_cell.length_a   1.000
_cell.length_b   1.000
_cell.length_c   1.000
_cell.angle_alpha   90.00
_cell.angle_beta   90.00
_cell.angle_gamma   90.00
#
_symmetry.space_group_name_H-M   'P 1'
#
loop_
_entity.id
_entity.type
_entity.pdbx_description
1 polymer ?
#
loop_
_entity_poly.entity_id
_entity_poly.type
_entity_poly.pdbx_seq_one_letter_code
_entity_poly.pdbx_strand_id
1 'polypeptide(L)'
;MRLPTISPARYAQVTLVALVALTVIVLTGAAVRLTGSGLGCPDWPKCYGGVVAPLETHAIIEYGNRLLSGLVGIVAAAAGFLAWRRRPLRRDLVVLGALLPLGVLGQAVLGGFTVRNHLAPGFVMGHFALSMLILVAAASLAWRARHEP
;
A
#
# COMPACT_ATOMS: atom_id res chain seq x y z
N MET A 1 -6.33 -16.65 -26.62
CA MET A 1 -6.46 -15.17 -26.61
C MET A 1 -5.15 -14.54 -26.18
N ARG A 2 -4.56 -13.64 -26.99
CA ARG A 2 -3.45 -12.79 -26.52
C ARG A 2 -4.06 -11.60 -25.80
N LEU A 3 -3.94 -11.54 -24.47
CA LEU A 3 -4.34 -10.36 -23.70
C LEU A 3 -3.63 -9.10 -24.28
N PRO A 4 -4.22 -7.90 -24.14
CA PRO A 4 -3.61 -6.65 -24.63
C PRO A 4 -2.34 -6.27 -23.84
N THR A 5 -1.34 -5.70 -24.51
CA THR A 5 -0.10 -5.19 -23.91
C THR A 5 -0.26 -3.72 -23.50
N ILE A 6 0.63 -3.23 -22.63
CA ILE A 6 0.66 -1.80 -22.23
C ILE A 6 1.91 -1.12 -22.79
N SER A 7 1.75 0.11 -23.28
CA SER A 7 2.85 0.93 -23.78
C SER A 7 3.70 1.48 -22.61
N PRO A 8 4.99 1.81 -22.84
CA PRO A 8 5.84 2.40 -21.81
C PRO A 8 5.25 3.66 -21.18
N ALA A 9 4.67 4.56 -21.99
CA ALA A 9 4.07 5.80 -21.51
C ALA A 9 2.87 5.58 -20.58
N ARG A 10 1.96 4.65 -20.93
CA ARG A 10 0.82 4.30 -20.07
C ARG A 10 1.29 3.60 -18.79
N TYR A 11 2.30 2.74 -18.89
CA TYR A 11 2.86 2.09 -17.70
C TYR A 11 3.49 3.12 -16.73
N ALA A 12 4.19 4.13 -17.25
CA ALA A 12 4.72 5.24 -16.44
C ALA A 12 3.64 6.09 -15.73
N GLN A 13 2.42 6.12 -16.25
CA GLN A 13 1.28 6.75 -15.55
C GLN A 13 0.79 5.86 -14.41
N VAL A 14 0.68 4.54 -14.64
CA VAL A 14 0.29 3.57 -13.60
C VAL A 14 1.26 3.60 -12.42
N THR A 15 2.57 3.64 -12.68
CA THR A 15 3.58 3.68 -11.62
C THR A 15 3.55 4.99 -10.83
N LEU A 16 3.21 6.12 -11.47
CA LEU A 16 3.00 7.38 -10.79
C LEU A 16 1.74 7.34 -9.90
N VAL A 17 0.64 6.77 -10.39
CA VAL A 17 -0.58 6.58 -9.58
C VAL A 17 -0.28 5.72 -8.36
N ALA A 18 0.48 4.63 -8.53
CA ALA A 18 0.89 3.78 -7.40
C ALA A 18 1.77 4.53 -6.39
N LEU A 19 2.75 5.32 -6.86
CA LEU A 19 3.58 6.14 -5.99
C LEU A 19 2.74 7.14 -5.17
N VAL A 20 1.85 7.89 -5.83
CA VAL A 20 0.97 8.85 -5.15
C VAL A 20 0.07 8.15 -4.14
N ALA A 21 -0.56 7.03 -4.52
CA ALA A 21 -1.43 6.27 -3.63
C ALA A 21 -0.67 5.75 -2.38
N LEU A 22 0.56 5.26 -2.57
CA LEU A 22 1.44 4.83 -1.47
C LEU A 22 1.90 5.99 -0.59
N THR A 23 2.18 7.17 -1.15
CA THR A 23 2.46 8.37 -0.36
C THR A 23 1.25 8.78 0.47
N VAL A 24 0.06 8.82 -0.13
CA VAL A 24 -1.17 9.22 0.55
C VAL A 24 -1.47 8.29 1.73
N ILE A 25 -1.37 6.97 1.57
CA ILE A 25 -1.65 6.04 2.68
C ILE A 25 -0.64 6.17 3.83
N VAL A 26 0.62 6.51 3.55
CA VAL A 26 1.60 6.82 4.60
C VAL A 26 1.18 8.06 5.38
N LEU A 27 0.72 9.12 4.70
CA LEU A 27 0.27 10.35 5.33
C LEU A 27 -1.00 10.13 6.16
N THR A 28 -1.98 9.38 5.65
CA THR A 28 -3.19 9.05 6.41
C THR A 28 -2.88 8.12 7.58
N GLY A 29 -1.94 7.18 7.42
CA GLY A 29 -1.45 6.36 8.54
C GLY A 29 -0.77 7.20 9.63
N ALA A 30 0.00 8.23 9.25
CA ALA A 30 0.55 9.20 10.19
C ALA A 30 -0.57 9.98 10.90
N ALA A 31 -1.63 10.38 10.16
CA ALA A 31 -2.80 11.03 10.76
C ALA A 31 -3.52 10.13 11.78
N VAL A 32 -3.69 8.83 11.48
CA VAL A 32 -4.24 7.85 12.45
C VAL A 32 -3.42 7.85 13.75
N ARG A 33 -2.08 7.87 13.64
CA ARG A 33 -1.20 7.91 14.82
C ARG A 33 -1.30 9.24 15.57
N LEU A 34 -1.22 10.37 14.86
CA LEU A 34 -1.21 11.71 15.46
C LEU A 34 -2.55 12.09 16.10
N THR A 35 -3.65 11.51 15.63
CA THR A 35 -4.99 11.69 16.23
C THR A 35 -5.27 10.72 17.39
N GLY A 36 -4.32 9.84 17.75
CA GLY A 36 -4.53 8.81 18.77
C GLY A 36 -5.46 7.67 18.34
N SER A 37 -5.84 7.60 17.07
CA SER A 37 -6.83 6.65 16.55
C SER A 37 -6.26 5.27 16.20
N GLY A 38 -5.02 4.94 16.60
CA GLY A 38 -4.37 3.68 16.23
C GLY A 38 -4.99 2.41 16.82
N LEU A 39 -5.88 2.56 17.80
CA LEU A 39 -6.71 1.50 18.37
C LEU A 39 -8.20 1.88 18.30
N GLY A 40 -8.59 2.71 17.33
CA GLY A 40 -9.99 3.01 17.03
C GLY A 40 -10.80 1.78 16.64
N CYS A 41 -10.14 0.75 16.10
CA CYS A 41 -10.69 -0.60 15.90
C CYS A 41 -9.86 -1.61 16.72
N PRO A 42 -10.40 -2.14 17.84
CA PRO A 42 -9.62 -2.94 18.79
C PRO A 42 -9.24 -4.34 18.26
N ASP A 43 -9.89 -4.79 17.20
CA ASP A 43 -9.67 -6.08 16.55
C ASP A 43 -9.23 -5.90 15.09
N TRP A 44 -8.69 -6.97 14.51
CA TRP A 44 -8.30 -7.05 13.10
C TRP A 44 -8.42 -8.51 12.64
N PRO A 45 -9.04 -8.79 11.47
CA PRO A 45 -9.38 -7.86 10.38
C PRO A 45 -10.71 -7.11 10.53
N LYS A 46 -11.51 -7.49 11.54
CA LYS A 46 -12.80 -6.87 11.88
C LYS A 46 -12.60 -5.55 12.63
N CYS A 47 -13.68 -4.83 12.90
CA CYS A 47 -13.71 -3.66 13.77
C CYS A 47 -14.95 -3.77 14.67
N TYR A 48 -14.76 -3.86 15.99
CA TYR A 48 -15.77 -4.21 16.97
C TYR A 48 -16.52 -5.52 16.64
N GLY A 49 -15.80 -6.53 16.14
CA GLY A 49 -16.38 -7.83 15.75
C GLY A 49 -17.19 -7.81 14.44
N GLY A 50 -17.43 -6.62 13.87
CA GLY A 50 -18.12 -6.38 12.60
C GLY A 50 -17.18 -6.13 11.43
N VAL A 51 -17.76 -5.98 10.23
CA VAL A 51 -17.03 -5.62 9.00
C VAL A 51 -17.10 -4.12 8.67
N VAL A 52 -17.92 -3.37 9.41
CA VAL A 52 -18.07 -1.91 9.34
C VAL A 52 -17.85 -1.35 10.73
N ALA A 53 -17.14 -0.23 10.83
CA ALA A 53 -16.91 0.45 12.09
C ALA A 53 -18.19 1.10 12.64
N PRO A 54 -18.34 1.21 13.99
CA PRO A 54 -19.36 2.06 14.58
C PRO A 54 -19.12 3.53 14.20
N LEU A 55 -20.17 4.36 14.32
CA LEU A 55 -20.10 5.80 14.04
C LEU A 55 -19.42 6.58 15.17
N GLU A 56 -18.22 6.15 15.54
CA GLU A 56 -17.36 6.76 16.55
C GLU A 56 -16.12 7.33 15.87
N THR A 57 -15.69 8.54 16.27
CA THR A 57 -14.66 9.30 15.56
C THR A 57 -13.36 8.51 15.34
N HIS A 58 -12.79 7.93 16.40
CA HIS A 58 -11.55 7.16 16.30
C HIS A 58 -11.71 5.88 15.47
N ALA A 59 -12.86 5.21 15.59
CA ALA A 59 -13.16 4.00 14.83
C ALA A 59 -13.27 4.30 13.33
N ILE A 60 -13.97 5.38 12.96
CA ILE A 60 -14.08 5.85 11.58
C ILE A 60 -12.71 6.21 11.01
N ILE A 61 -11.87 6.91 11.77
CA ILE A 61 -10.52 7.31 11.33
C ILE A 61 -9.66 6.07 11.02
N GLU A 62 -9.60 5.11 11.94
CA GLU A 62 -8.79 3.90 11.72
C GLU A 62 -9.36 3.03 10.60
N TYR A 63 -10.68 2.80 10.62
CA TYR A 63 -11.35 1.98 9.61
C TYR A 63 -11.25 2.60 8.21
N GLY A 64 -11.37 3.93 8.08
CA GLY A 64 -11.15 4.64 6.83
C GLY A 64 -9.74 4.42 6.27
N ASN A 65 -8.72 4.43 7.14
CA ASN A 65 -7.36 4.10 6.73
C ASN A 65 -7.20 2.62 6.30
N ARG A 66 -7.92 1.69 6.94
CA ARG A 66 -7.97 0.27 6.53
C ARG A 66 -8.61 0.10 5.15
N LEU A 67 -9.71 0.81 4.88
CA LEU A 67 -10.37 0.81 3.56
C LEU A 67 -9.47 1.39 2.47
N LEU A 68 -8.82 2.53 2.75
CA LEU A 68 -7.86 3.13 1.84
C LEU A 68 -6.69 2.19 1.54
N SER A 69 -6.19 1.47 2.56
CA SER A 69 -5.14 0.45 2.38
C SER A 69 -5.58 -0.67 1.41
N GLY A 70 -6.85 -1.08 1.46
CA GLY A 70 -7.43 -2.03 0.51
C GLY A 70 -7.39 -1.52 -0.93
N LEU A 71 -7.77 -0.25 -1.15
CA LEU A 71 -7.68 0.39 -2.46
C LEU A 71 -6.22 0.49 -2.94
N VAL A 72 -5.29 0.87 -2.06
CA VAL A 72 -3.85 0.90 -2.37
C VAL A 72 -3.34 -0.49 -2.76
N GLY A 73 -3.82 -1.55 -2.10
CA GLY A 73 -3.50 -2.93 -2.47
C GLY A 73 -3.90 -3.27 -3.91
N ILE A 74 -5.07 -2.83 -4.36
CA ILE A 74 -5.52 -3.01 -5.75
C ILE A 74 -4.62 -2.24 -6.72
N VAL A 75 -4.27 -0.99 -6.40
CA VAL A 75 -3.39 -0.17 -7.23
C VAL A 75 -1.98 -0.78 -7.32
N ALA A 76 -1.44 -1.27 -6.20
CA ALA A 76 -0.15 -1.94 -6.15
C ALA A 76 -0.16 -3.24 -6.96
N ALA A 77 -1.22 -4.05 -6.85
CA ALA A 77 -1.40 -5.26 -7.64
C ALA A 77 -1.49 -4.95 -9.14
N ALA A 78 -2.21 -3.89 -9.52
CA ALA A 78 -2.27 -3.43 -10.90
C ALA A 78 -0.89 -2.99 -11.43
N ALA A 79 -0.11 -2.24 -10.64
CA ALA A 79 1.24 -1.82 -11.01
C ALA A 79 2.20 -3.00 -11.21
N GLY A 80 2.12 -4.02 -10.35
CA GLY A 80 2.91 -5.26 -10.49
C GLY A 80 2.47 -6.10 -11.69
N PHE A 81 1.16 -6.32 -11.85
CA PHE A 81 0.63 -7.09 -12.97
C PHE A 81 0.95 -6.44 -14.32
N LEU A 82 0.73 -5.12 -14.44
CA LEU A 82 0.96 -4.39 -15.68
C LEU A 82 2.45 -4.28 -16.03
N ALA A 83 3.36 -4.46 -15.07
CA ALA A 83 4.80 -4.55 -15.33
C ALA A 83 5.11 -5.72 -16.28
N TRP A 84 4.51 -6.89 -16.06
CA TRP A 84 4.64 -8.06 -16.93
C TRP A 84 4.00 -7.87 -18.31
N ARG A 85 3.02 -6.96 -18.40
CA ARG A 85 2.29 -6.65 -19.63
C ARG A 85 2.96 -5.55 -20.46
N ARG A 86 3.89 -4.79 -19.87
CA ARG A 86 4.63 -3.71 -20.54
C ARG A 86 5.55 -4.28 -21.61
N ARG A 87 5.51 -3.71 -22.81
CA ARG A 87 6.41 -4.10 -23.91
C ARG A 87 7.26 -2.90 -24.40
N PRO A 88 8.58 -3.10 -24.68
CA PRO A 88 9.35 -4.34 -24.49
C PRO A 88 9.43 -4.75 -23.01
N LEU A 89 9.58 -6.05 -22.73
CA LEU A 89 9.57 -6.54 -21.34
C LEU A 89 10.84 -6.10 -20.62
N ARG A 90 10.69 -5.51 -19.43
CA ARG A 90 11.79 -5.06 -18.59
C ARG A 90 11.75 -5.75 -17.23
N ARG A 91 12.73 -6.62 -16.98
CA ARG A 91 12.77 -7.49 -15.78
C ARG A 91 12.93 -6.69 -14.48
N ASP A 92 13.65 -5.58 -14.54
CA ASP A 92 13.82 -4.66 -13.41
C ASP A 92 12.47 -4.04 -12.97
N LEU A 93 11.66 -3.57 -13.94
CA LEU A 93 10.32 -3.03 -13.66
C LEU A 93 9.38 -4.11 -13.12
N VAL A 94 9.53 -5.35 -13.60
CA VAL A 94 8.78 -6.51 -13.11
C VAL A 94 9.10 -6.81 -11.64
N VAL A 95 10.39 -6.85 -11.28
CA VAL A 95 10.80 -7.13 -9.90
C VAL A 95 10.30 -6.01 -8.99
N LEU A 96 10.58 -4.74 -9.32
CA LEU A 96 10.12 -3.59 -8.54
C LEU A 96 8.60 -3.53 -8.45
N GLY A 97 7.89 -3.81 -9.54
CA GLY A 97 6.44 -3.87 -9.59
C GLY A 97 5.86 -4.96 -8.69
N ALA A 98 6.49 -6.14 -8.62
CA ALA A 98 6.06 -7.24 -7.75
C ALA A 98 6.30 -6.95 -6.26
N LEU A 99 7.33 -6.16 -5.91
CA LEU A 99 7.60 -5.75 -4.53
C LEU A 99 6.45 -4.93 -3.93
N LEU A 100 5.71 -4.15 -4.73
CA LEU A 100 4.62 -3.31 -4.23
C LEU A 100 3.48 -4.12 -3.61
N PRO A 101 2.76 -5.02 -4.33
CA PRO A 101 1.68 -5.79 -3.75
C PRO A 101 2.16 -6.73 -2.64
N LEU A 102 3.36 -7.32 -2.77
CA LEU A 102 3.95 -8.16 -1.72
C LEU A 102 4.21 -7.35 -0.45
N GLY A 103 4.73 -6.13 -0.59
CA GLY A 103 4.95 -5.21 0.52
C GLY A 103 3.64 -4.79 1.19
N VAL A 104 2.60 -4.46 0.40
CA VAL A 104 1.28 -4.09 0.96
C VAL A 104 0.62 -5.25 1.71
N LEU A 105 0.79 -6.50 1.23
CA LEU A 105 0.36 -7.68 1.99
C LEU A 105 1.13 -7.82 3.30
N GLY A 106 2.46 -7.61 3.28
CA GLY A 106 3.28 -7.55 4.48
C GLY A 106 2.84 -6.46 5.46
N GLN A 107 2.44 -5.29 4.96
CA GLN A 107 1.87 -4.21 5.77
C GLN A 107 0.56 -4.61 6.43
N ALA A 108 -0.36 -5.25 5.71
CA ALA A 108 -1.62 -5.70 6.29
C ALA A 108 -1.39 -6.67 7.46
N VAL A 109 -0.44 -7.60 7.32
CA VAL A 109 -0.05 -8.53 8.38
C VAL A 109 0.58 -7.79 9.57
N LEU A 110 1.55 -6.91 9.31
CA LEU A 110 2.25 -6.17 10.35
C LEU A 110 1.34 -5.15 11.07
N GLY A 111 0.38 -4.58 10.35
CA GLY A 111 -0.65 -3.69 10.89
C GLY A 111 -1.61 -4.45 11.81
N GLY A 112 -2.02 -5.65 11.40
CA GLY A 112 -2.78 -6.56 12.27
C GLY A 112 -2.04 -6.90 13.55
N PHE A 113 -0.73 -7.16 13.49
CA PHE A 113 0.10 -7.35 14.69
C PHE A 113 0.20 -6.08 15.54
N THR A 114 0.30 -4.91 14.91
CA THR A 114 0.36 -3.62 15.61
C THR A 114 -0.89 -3.40 16.48
N VAL A 115 -2.08 -3.73 15.97
CA VAL A 115 -3.34 -3.64 16.72
C VAL A 115 -3.38 -4.67 17.85
N ARG A 116 -3.12 -5.95 17.55
CA ARG A 116 -3.16 -7.05 18.55
C ARG A 116 -2.17 -6.88 19.69
N ASN A 117 -1.05 -6.22 19.42
CA ASN A 117 -0.01 -5.92 20.40
C ASN A 117 -0.13 -4.49 20.96
N HIS A 118 -1.32 -3.88 20.90
CA HIS A 118 -1.63 -2.61 21.55
C HIS A 118 -0.61 -1.50 21.22
N LEU A 119 -0.22 -1.40 19.95
CA LEU A 119 0.74 -0.43 19.45
C LEU A 119 2.15 -0.56 20.05
N ALA A 120 2.56 -1.78 20.44
CA ALA A 120 3.91 -2.01 20.93
C ALA A 120 4.97 -1.43 19.95
N PRO A 121 5.95 -0.65 20.45
CA PRO A 121 6.79 0.20 19.60
C PRO A 121 7.50 -0.54 18.47
N GLY A 122 7.97 -1.77 18.71
CA GLY A 122 8.63 -2.58 17.70
C GLY A 122 7.77 -2.85 16.46
N PHE A 123 6.48 -3.15 16.64
CA PHE A 123 5.56 -3.38 15.52
C PHE A 123 5.22 -2.08 14.79
N VAL A 124 4.99 -0.98 15.53
CA VAL A 124 4.71 0.34 14.93
C VAL A 124 5.91 0.82 14.10
N MET A 125 7.14 0.71 14.65
CA MET A 125 8.37 1.08 13.95
C MET A 125 8.62 0.18 12.74
N GLY A 126 8.40 -1.14 12.87
CA GLY A 126 8.51 -2.08 11.76
C GLY A 126 7.51 -1.76 10.64
N HIS A 127 6.27 -1.43 11.00
CA HIS A 127 5.22 -1.02 10.06
C HIS A 127 5.64 0.23 9.28
N PHE A 128 6.16 1.24 9.97
CA PHE A 128 6.68 2.44 9.33
C PHE A 128 7.89 2.15 8.44
N ALA A 129 8.87 1.38 8.93
CA ALA A 129 10.08 1.03 8.18
C ALA A 129 9.75 0.29 6.87
N LEU A 130 8.87 -0.72 6.93
CA LEU A 130 8.41 -1.42 5.74
C LEU A 130 7.66 -0.47 4.79
N SER A 131 6.94 0.54 5.30
CA SER A 131 6.23 1.51 4.46
C SER A 131 7.22 2.35 3.66
N MET A 132 8.31 2.77 4.30
CA MET A 132 9.38 3.52 3.64
C MET A 132 10.07 2.68 2.57
N LEU A 133 10.33 1.39 2.82
CA LEU A 133 10.91 0.48 1.82
C LEU A 133 9.99 0.32 0.59
N ILE A 134 8.68 0.17 0.79
CA ILE A 134 7.71 0.09 -0.31
C ILE A 134 7.67 1.41 -1.09
N LEU A 135 7.73 2.55 -0.39
CA LEU A 135 7.71 3.86 -1.03
C LEU A 135 8.98 4.11 -1.86
N VAL A 136 10.15 3.67 -1.38
CA VAL A 136 11.40 3.67 -2.15
C VAL A 136 11.30 2.77 -3.38
N ALA A 137 10.72 1.58 -3.25
CA ALA A 137 10.49 0.69 -4.39
C ALA A 137 9.54 1.31 -5.42
N ALA A 138 8.48 2.00 -4.97
CA ALA A 138 7.52 2.68 -5.84
C ALA A 138 8.14 3.88 -6.56
N ALA A 139 8.94 4.69 -5.85
CA ALA A 139 9.67 5.81 -6.42
C ALA A 139 10.69 5.33 -7.45
N SER A 140 11.44 4.27 -7.12
CA SER A 140 12.38 3.62 -8.05
C SER A 140 11.66 3.11 -9.29
N LEU A 141 10.53 2.42 -9.12
CA LEU A 141 9.72 1.92 -10.23
C LEU A 141 9.21 3.05 -11.13
N ALA A 142 8.67 4.11 -10.53
CA ALA A 142 8.15 5.27 -11.25
C ALA A 142 9.26 6.02 -12.02
N TRP A 143 10.42 6.18 -11.40
CA TRP A 143 11.60 6.79 -12.02
C TRP A 143 12.07 5.98 -13.24
N ARG A 144 12.33 4.68 -13.05
CA ARG A 144 12.83 3.78 -14.10
C ARG A 144 11.87 3.58 -15.24
N ALA A 145 10.56 3.56 -14.96
CA ALA A 145 9.54 3.47 -15.99
C ALA A 145 9.48 4.72 -16.89
N ARG A 146 9.97 5.88 -16.42
CA ARG A 146 9.93 7.17 -17.12
C ARG A 146 11.24 7.54 -17.81
N HIS A 147 12.37 7.36 -17.15
CA HIS A 147 13.64 8.00 -17.54
C HIS A 147 14.71 7.03 -18.01
N GLU A 148 14.65 5.75 -17.63
CA GLU A 148 15.63 4.77 -18.09
C GLU A 148 15.10 4.06 -19.34
N PRO A 149 15.94 3.78 -20.36
CA PRO A 149 15.55 3.05 -21.56
C PRO A 149 15.04 1.62 -21.27
#